data_AF-R6XIE4-F1
#
_entry.id   AF-R6XIE4-F1
#
_cell.length_a   1.000
_cell.length_b   1.000
_cell.length_c   1.000
_cell.angle_alpha   90.00
_cell.angle_beta   90.00
_cell.angle_gamma   90.00
#
_symmetry.space_group_name_H-M   'P 1'
#
loop_
_entity.id
_entity.type
_entity.pdbx_description
1 polymer ?
#
loop_
_entity_poly.entity_id
_entity_poly.type
_entity_poly.pdbx_seq_one_letter_code
_entity_poly.pdbx_strand_id
1 'polypeptide(L)'
;MANNNERRWSVPSKRAKGYAEERKAKVHQHGPKEGKELTDYEAGMRSGYLQAQSDHAGLFKYKKALAEGKTKAEAKKISRQKGKK
;
A
#
# COMPACT_ATOMS: atom_id res chain seq x y z
N MET A 1 -19.19 3.21 4.40
CA MET A 1 -18.80 1.82 4.08
C MET A 1 -17.59 1.85 3.14
N ALA A 2 -16.53 1.08 3.39
CA ALA A 2 -15.34 1.11 2.55
C ALA A 2 -15.61 0.37 1.23
N ASN A 3 -15.57 1.09 0.11
CA ASN A 3 -15.82 0.54 -1.22
C ASN A 3 -14.78 -0.56 -1.55
N ASN A 4 -15.20 -1.83 -1.55
CA ASN A 4 -14.27 -2.96 -1.68
C ASN A 4 -13.69 -3.09 -3.11
N ASN A 5 -14.28 -2.36 -4.07
CA ASN A 5 -13.87 -2.35 -5.47
C ASN A 5 -12.70 -1.37 -5.77
N GLU A 6 -12.20 -0.64 -4.78
CA GLU A 6 -11.05 0.26 -4.92
C GLU A 6 -9.79 -0.30 -4.26
N ARG A 7 -8.63 -0.07 -4.89
CA ARG A 7 -7.31 -0.33 -4.28
C ARG A 7 -7.09 0.63 -3.12
N ARG A 8 -6.78 0.06 -1.96
CA ARG A 8 -6.38 0.80 -0.78
C ARG A 8 -4.90 1.10 -0.85
N TRP A 9 -4.57 2.24 -1.45
CA TRP A 9 -3.21 2.78 -1.52
C TRP A 9 -3.25 4.31 -1.39
N SER A 10 -2.13 4.92 -1.00
CA SER A 10 -2.04 6.37 -0.77
C SER A 10 -0.75 6.97 -1.32
N VAL A 11 -0.83 8.20 -1.82
CA VAL A 11 0.32 9.06 -2.13
C VAL A 11 0.62 9.88 -0.87
N PRO A 12 1.83 9.82 -0.27
CA PRO A 12 3.05 9.12 -0.69
C PRO A 12 3.08 7.63 -0.27
N SER A 13 3.72 6.77 -1.06
CA SER A 13 3.75 5.30 -0.85
C SER A 13 4.81 4.84 0.17
N LYS A 14 5.00 5.55 1.29
CA LYS A 14 6.03 5.22 2.29
C LYS A 14 5.71 3.95 3.11
N ARG A 15 4.48 3.44 3.01
CA ARG A 15 3.98 2.32 3.83
C ARG A 15 4.73 1.01 3.59
N ALA A 16 5.17 0.76 2.35
CA ALA A 16 5.92 -0.45 2.01
C ALA A 16 7.30 -0.51 2.70
N LYS A 17 7.96 0.64 2.91
CA LYS A 17 9.24 0.70 3.63
C LYS A 17 9.04 0.36 5.11
N GLY A 18 8.01 0.92 5.76
CA GLY A 18 7.70 0.64 7.16
C GLY A 18 7.48 -0.85 7.42
N TYR A 19 6.69 -1.53 6.57
CA TYR A 19 6.49 -2.98 6.73
C TYR A 19 7.76 -3.81 6.55
N ALA A 20 8.68 -3.41 5.66
CA ALA A 20 9.96 -4.09 5.49
C ALA A 20 10.86 -3.90 6.73
N GLU A 21 10.85 -2.70 7.33
CA GLU A 21 11.57 -2.41 8.57
C GLU A 21 10.97 -3.17 9.76
N GLU A 22 9.64 -3.26 9.87
CA GLU A 22 8.94 -4.08 10.86
C GLU A 22 9.31 -5.56 10.74
N ARG A 23 9.38 -6.15 9.52
CA ARG A 23 9.85 -7.54 9.34
C ARG A 23 11.26 -7.75 9.83
N LYS A 24 12.15 -6.82 9.49
CA LYS A 24 13.56 -6.89 9.90
C LYS A 24 13.68 -6.82 11.42
N ALA A 25 12.89 -5.95 12.05
CA ALA A 25 12.86 -5.76 13.50
C ALA A 25 12.06 -6.83 14.25
N LYS A 26 11.19 -7.60 13.56
CA LYS A 26 10.23 -8.55 14.15
C LYS A 26 9.28 -7.93 15.18
N VAL A 27 9.05 -6.62 15.09
CA VAL A 27 8.22 -5.84 16.02
C VAL A 27 7.34 -4.87 15.23
N HIS A 28 6.09 -4.70 15.66
CA HIS A 28 5.18 -3.68 15.15
C HIS A 28 5.73 -2.28 15.50
N GLN A 29 5.98 -1.44 14.51
CA GLN A 29 6.48 -0.07 14.67
C GLN A 29 5.36 0.97 14.61
N HIS A 30 4.16 0.57 14.21
CA HIS A 30 3.05 1.50 14.01
C HIS A 30 1.71 0.95 14.53
N GLY A 31 0.86 1.86 15.01
CA GLY A 31 -0.54 1.58 15.33
C GLY A 31 -0.74 0.96 16.72
N PRO A 32 -1.91 0.35 16.99
CA PRO A 32 -2.30 -0.04 18.36
C PRO A 32 -1.49 -1.22 18.93
N LYS A 33 -0.62 -1.85 18.12
CA LYS A 33 0.26 -2.95 18.52
C LYS A 33 1.73 -2.52 18.61
N GLU A 34 2.04 -1.23 18.48
CA GLU A 34 3.41 -0.72 18.52
C GLU A 34 4.20 -1.27 19.73
N GLY A 35 5.43 -1.73 19.47
CA GLY A 35 6.31 -2.34 20.47
C GLY A 35 6.06 -3.83 20.75
N LYS A 36 4.99 -4.43 20.18
CA LYS A 36 4.74 -5.89 20.30
C LYS A 36 5.46 -6.66 19.21
N GLU A 37 5.92 -7.86 19.54
CA GLU A 37 6.50 -8.77 18.55
C GLU A 37 5.49 -9.16 17.47
N LEU A 38 5.98 -9.28 16.24
CA LEU A 38 5.24 -9.82 15.13
C LEU A 38 5.02 -11.32 15.37
N THR A 39 3.78 -11.76 15.29
CA THR A 39 3.48 -13.21 15.27
C THR A 39 4.11 -13.86 14.03
N ASP A 40 4.41 -15.16 14.04
CA ASP A 40 4.97 -15.87 12.88
C ASP A 40 4.16 -15.66 11.59
N TYR A 41 2.84 -15.58 11.74
CA TYR A 41 1.92 -15.30 10.65
C TYR A 41 2.05 -13.87 10.11
N GLU A 42 2.19 -12.89 11.01
CA GLU A 42 2.47 -11.51 10.64
C GLU A 42 3.87 -11.39 10.03
N ALA A 43 4.92 -11.95 10.64
CA ALA A 43 6.30 -11.92 10.13
C ALA A 43 6.44 -12.60 8.75
N GLY A 44 5.69 -13.68 8.48
CA GLY A 44 5.74 -14.45 7.25
C GLY A 44 4.84 -13.92 6.12
N MET A 45 3.55 -14.25 6.18
CA MET A 45 2.65 -14.18 5.01
C MET A 45 1.86 -12.86 4.93
N ARG A 46 1.60 -12.22 6.07
CA ARG A 46 0.71 -11.04 6.15
C ARG A 46 1.37 -9.71 6.50
N SER A 47 2.67 -9.68 6.81
CA SER A 47 3.39 -8.43 7.01
C SER A 47 3.49 -7.71 5.67
N GLY A 48 2.59 -6.77 5.41
CA GLY A 48 2.74 -5.73 4.42
C GLY A 48 2.92 -6.14 2.95
N TYR A 49 3.12 -7.41 2.59
CA TYR A 49 3.48 -7.82 1.22
C TYR A 49 2.34 -7.56 0.25
N LEU A 50 1.13 -8.03 0.59
CA LEU A 50 -0.08 -7.75 -0.19
C LEU A 50 -0.42 -6.25 -0.23
N GLN A 51 -0.09 -5.53 0.84
CA GLN A 51 -0.28 -4.08 0.92
C GLN A 51 0.73 -3.35 0.03
N ALA A 52 2.00 -3.76 0.05
CA ALA A 52 3.08 -3.25 -0.78
C ALA A 52 2.83 -3.54 -2.27
N GLN A 53 2.29 -4.71 -2.63
CA GLN A 53 1.85 -4.98 -3.99
C GLN A 53 0.74 -4.03 -4.44
N SER A 54 -0.22 -3.74 -3.56
CA SER A 54 -1.29 -2.78 -3.84
C SER A 54 -0.76 -1.34 -3.97
N ASP A 55 0.16 -0.93 -3.09
CA ASP A 55 0.82 0.36 -3.11
C ASP A 55 1.70 0.54 -4.37
N HIS A 56 2.46 -0.49 -4.77
CA HIS A 56 3.27 -0.48 -5.98
C HIS A 56 2.40 -0.36 -7.25
N ALA A 57 1.34 -1.16 -7.34
CA ALA A 57 0.43 -1.14 -8.48
C ALA A 57 -0.37 0.17 -8.57
N GLY A 58 -0.71 0.78 -7.42
CA GLY A 58 -1.31 2.10 -7.35
C GLY A 58 -0.35 3.20 -7.80
N LEU A 59 0.87 3.21 -7.28
CA LEU A 59 1.90 4.20 -7.62
C LEU A 59 2.26 4.14 -9.11
N PHE A 60 2.42 2.94 -9.67
CA PHE A 60 2.69 2.76 -11.09
C PHE A 60 1.60 3.41 -11.96
N LYS A 61 0.34 3.09 -11.70
CA LYS A 61 -0.81 3.68 -12.43
C LYS A 61 -0.89 5.19 -12.25
N TYR A 62 -0.58 5.70 -11.05
CA TYR A 62 -0.58 7.12 -10.77
C TYR A 62 0.49 7.86 -11.58
N LYS A 63 1.74 7.38 -11.57
CA LYS A 63 2.85 7.96 -12.35
C LYS A 63 2.57 7.89 -13.84
N LYS A 64 2.04 6.76 -14.33
CA LYS A 64 1.66 6.61 -15.74
C LYS A 64 0.60 7.63 -16.16
N ALA A 65 -0.46 7.79 -15.36
CA ALA A 65 -1.52 8.77 -15.64
C ALA A 65 -1.01 10.22 -15.63
N LEU A 66 -0.09 10.56 -14.72
CA LEU A 66 0.56 11.88 -14.72
C LEU A 66 1.42 12.09 -15.97
N ALA A 67 2.16 11.06 -16.42
CA ALA A 67 2.97 11.12 -17.64
C ALA A 67 2.10 11.27 -18.91
N GLU A 68 0.87 10.73 -18.89
CA GLU A 68 -0.15 10.92 -19.94
C GLU A 68 -0.82 12.32 -19.90
N GLY A 69 -0.36 13.24 -19.03
CA GLY A 69 -0.87 14.62 -18.96
C GLY A 69 -2.14 14.80 -18.12
N LYS A 70 -2.58 13.76 -17.38
CA LYS A 70 -3.78 13.84 -16.54
C LYS A 70 -3.52 14.64 -15.28
N THR A 71 -4.57 15.24 -14.73
CA THR A 71 -4.47 15.97 -13.46
C THR A 71 -4.18 15.03 -12.29
N LYS A 72 -3.65 15.56 -11.19
CA LYS A 72 -3.40 14.80 -9.95
C LYS A 72 -4.66 14.11 -9.43
N ALA A 73 -5.83 14.73 -9.60
CA ALA A 73 -7.12 14.17 -9.17
C ALA A 73 -7.52 12.95 -10.02
N GLU A 74 -7.38 13.05 -11.34
CA GLU A 74 -7.68 11.96 -12.28
C GLU A 74 -6.70 10.80 -12.13
N ALA A 75 -5.41 11.09 -12.00
CA ALA A 75 -4.39 10.09 -11.73
C ALA A 75 -4.69 9.31 -10.44
N LYS A 76 -5.14 10.01 -9.38
CA LYS A 76 -5.56 9.38 -8.12
C LYS A 76 -6.78 8.48 -8.32
N LYS A 77 -7.77 8.88 -9.11
CA LYS A 77 -8.94 8.05 -9.43
C LYS A 77 -8.55 6.79 -10.20
N ILE A 78 -7.73 6.92 -11.24
CA ILE A 78 -7.25 5.80 -12.08
C ILE A 78 -6.44 4.80 -11.27
N SER A 79 -5.53 5.30 -10.43
CA SER A 79 -4.66 4.45 -9.62
C SER A 79 -5.41 3.57 -8.61
N ARG A 80 -6.59 4.00 -8.17
CA ARG A 80 -7.44 3.28 -7.21
C ARG A 80 -8.38 2.27 -7.88
N GLN A 81 -8.52 2.29 -9.20
CA GLN A 81 -9.37 1.30 -9.88
C GLN A 81 -8.74 -0.10 -9.88
N LYS A 82 -9.54 -1.10 -9.48
CA LYS A 82 -9.24 -2.53 -9.61
C LYS A 82 -9.80 -3.06 -10.95
N GLY A 83 -9.13 -4.05 -11.54
CA GLY A 83 -9.54 -4.66 -12.81
C GLY A 83 -9.22 -3.84 -14.07
N LYS A 84 -9.62 -4.38 -15.22
CA LYS A 84 -9.73 -3.63 -16.47
C LYS A 84 -11.10 -2.94 -16.47
N LYS A 85 -11.14 -1.66 -16.84
CA LYS A 85 -12.36 -1.05 -17.37
C LYS A 85 -12.30 -1.19 -18.89
#